data_AF-A0A959T069-F1
#
_entry.id   AF-A0A959T069-F1
#
_cell.length_a   1.000
_cell.length_b   1.000
_cell.length_c   1.000
_cell.angle_alpha   90.00
_cell.angle_beta   90.00
_cell.angle_gamma   90.00
#
_symmetry.space_group_name_H-M   'P 1'
#
loop_
_entity.id
_entity.type
_entity.pdbx_description
1 polymer ?
#
loop_
_entity_poly.entity_id
_entity_poly.type
_entity_poly.pdbx_seq_one_letter_code
_entity_poly.pdbx_strand_id
1 'polypeptide(L)'
;PNAFDLVHIALSNSFQNAQVSATNALCFGSASGSLTFSPALPGNTYVWSTSPPQNGPVATGLSAGTYLLTVSDSLGCDTTLSAAVA
;
A
#
# COMPACT_ATOMS: atom_id res chain seq x y z
N PRO A 1 9.99 -0.57 -20.76
CA PRO A 1 9.04 -1.67 -20.42
C PRO A 1 8.71 -1.68 -18.92
N ASN A 2 8.50 -0.48 -18.37
CA ASN A 2 8.43 -0.25 -16.93
C ASN A 2 7.21 0.65 -16.72
N ALA A 3 6.04 0.03 -16.87
CA ALA A 3 4.79 0.61 -16.44
C ALA A 3 4.82 0.56 -14.91
N PHE A 4 4.96 1.73 -14.28
CA PHE A 4 4.55 1.94 -12.91
C PHE A 4 3.06 1.68 -12.91
N ASP A 5 2.65 0.48 -12.49
CA ASP A 5 1.25 0.12 -12.41
C ASP A 5 0.65 0.93 -11.25
N LEU A 6 0.17 2.12 -11.59
CA LEU A 6 -0.64 2.95 -10.71
C LEU A 6 -1.98 2.26 -10.57
N VAL A 7 -2.07 1.33 -9.61
CA VAL A 7 -3.33 0.68 -9.26
C VAL A 7 -4.28 1.76 -8.73
N HIS A 8 -5.17 2.24 -9.58
CA HIS A 8 -6.29 3.09 -9.17
C HIS A 8 -7.31 2.22 -8.44
N ILE A 9 -7.12 2.07 -7.13
CA ILE A 9 -8.12 1.44 -6.26
C ILE A 9 -9.18 2.51 -5.96
N ALA A 10 -10.20 2.61 -6.80
CA ALA A 10 -11.33 3.50 -6.56
C ALA A 10 -12.13 2.98 -5.37
N LEU A 11 -11.91 3.56 -4.18
CA LEU A 11 -12.75 3.33 -3.02
C LEU A 11 -13.83 4.41 -2.98
N SER A 12 -15.09 4.00 -2.91
CA SER A 12 -16.19 4.89 -2.55
C SER A 12 -16.02 5.26 -1.08
N ASN A 13 -15.66 6.52 -0.79
CA ASN A 13 -15.86 7.33 0.45
C ASN A 13 -14.78 8.44 0.53
N SER A 14 -14.60 9.10 1.70
CA SER A 14 -13.69 10.23 2.02
C SER A 14 -12.21 10.07 1.63
N PHE A 15 -11.82 8.91 1.09
CA PHE A 15 -10.51 8.56 0.55
C PHE A 15 -10.41 8.81 -0.97
N GLN A 16 -11.17 9.75 -1.55
CA GLN A 16 -11.33 9.96 -3.00
C GLN A 16 -10.04 10.15 -3.83
N ASN A 17 -8.88 10.35 -3.20
CA ASN A 17 -7.58 10.49 -3.87
C ASN A 17 -6.48 9.60 -3.27
N ALA A 18 -6.86 8.70 -2.38
CA ALA A 18 -5.96 7.76 -1.75
C ALA A 18 -5.58 6.66 -2.74
N GLN A 19 -4.28 6.53 -2.98
CA GLN A 19 -3.73 5.57 -3.91
C GLN A 19 -2.54 4.87 -3.29
N VAL A 20 -2.33 3.62 -3.69
CA VAL A 20 -1.13 2.86 -3.35
C VAL A 20 -0.30 2.74 -4.62
N SER A 21 0.88 3.35 -4.61
CA SER A 21 1.86 3.22 -5.69
C SER A 21 2.81 2.07 -5.39
N ALA A 22 2.97 1.15 -6.34
CA ALA A 22 3.90 0.03 -6.25
C ALA A 22 5.20 0.31 -6.99
N THR A 23 6.32 -0.07 -6.36
CA THR A 23 7.62 -0.20 -7.02
C THR A 23 7.96 -1.69 -7.09
N ASN A 24 8.21 -2.17 -8.30
CA ASN A 24 8.49 -3.58 -8.56
C ASN A 24 9.80 -4.05 -7.91
N ALA A 25 9.85 -5.33 -7.59
CA ALA A 25 11.10 -5.95 -7.16
C ALA A 25 12.08 -6.01 -8.34
N LEU A 26 13.34 -5.64 -8.11
CA LEU A 26 14.38 -5.59 -9.16
C LEU A 26 14.67 -6.96 -9.79
N CYS A 27 14.30 -8.06 -9.12
CA CYS A 27 14.41 -9.44 -9.58
C CYS A 27 13.28 -10.30 -8.99
N PHE A 28 12.83 -11.32 -9.73
CA PHE A 28 11.92 -12.36 -9.24
C PHE A 28 12.50 -13.03 -7.98
N GLY A 29 11.91 -12.76 -6.82
CA GLY A 29 12.32 -13.32 -5.52
C GLY A 29 13.18 -12.41 -4.64
N SER A 30 13.59 -11.22 -5.12
CA SER A 30 14.22 -10.22 -4.26
C SER A 30 13.16 -9.43 -3.51
N ALA A 31 13.32 -9.33 -2.18
CA ALA A 31 12.53 -8.47 -1.32
C ALA A 31 12.94 -7.00 -1.48
N SER A 32 12.80 -6.44 -2.69
CA SER A 32 13.21 -5.07 -3.02
C SER A 32 12.06 -4.17 -3.44
N GLY A 33 10.84 -4.72 -3.54
CA GLY A 33 9.65 -3.96 -3.87
C GLY A 33 9.22 -3.05 -2.72
N SER A 34 8.42 -2.06 -3.05
CA SER A 34 7.82 -1.15 -2.07
C SER A 34 6.41 -0.74 -2.48
N LEU A 35 5.57 -0.46 -1.48
CA LEU A 35 4.23 0.07 -1.65
C LEU A 35 4.15 1.39 -0.88
N THR A 36 3.62 2.43 -1.51
CA THR A 36 3.49 3.76 -0.91
C THR A 36 2.04 4.22 -0.98
N PHE A 37 1.44 4.45 0.17
CA PHE A 37 0.14 5.07 0.31
C PHE A 37 0.26 6.60 0.24
N SER A 38 -0.52 7.23 -0.63
CA SER A 38 -0.53 8.68 -0.82
C SER A 38 -1.94 9.21 -1.07
N PRO A 39 -2.33 10.35 -0.47
CA PRO A 39 -1.56 11.13 0.49
C PRO A 39 -1.50 10.44 1.86
N ALA A 40 -0.38 10.59 2.57
CA ALA A 40 -0.33 10.21 3.98
C ALA A 40 -1.27 11.14 4.77
N LEU A 41 -2.23 10.55 5.46
CA LEU A 41 -3.20 11.22 6.30
C LEU A 41 -2.69 11.23 7.75
N PRO A 42 -2.31 12.39 8.30
CA PRO A 42 -1.84 12.48 9.69
C PRO A 42 -2.97 12.14 10.66
N GLY A 43 -2.65 11.36 11.70
CA GLY A 43 -3.63 10.88 12.68
C GLY A 43 -4.25 9.51 12.36
N ASN A 44 -4.03 9.00 11.14
CA ASN A 44 -4.51 7.67 10.74
C ASN A 44 -3.47 6.58 11.03
N THR A 45 -3.96 5.38 11.33
CA THR A 45 -3.13 4.18 11.52
C THR A 45 -3.06 3.42 10.21
N TYR A 46 -1.88 2.89 9.90
CA TYR A 46 -1.60 2.11 8.68
C TYR A 46 -1.11 0.74 9.09
N VAL A 47 -1.71 -0.32 8.54
CA VAL A 47 -1.28 -1.70 8.78
C VAL A 47 -1.20 -2.43 7.45
N TRP A 48 0.01 -2.81 7.06
CA TRP A 48 0.24 -3.67 5.90
C TRP A 48 0.23 -5.14 6.29
N SER A 49 -0.38 -5.99 5.45
CA SER A 49 -0.42 -7.45 5.60
C SER A 49 0.93 -8.10 5.24
N THR A 50 2.03 -7.59 5.79
CA THR A 50 3.39 -8.11 5.64
C THR A 50 3.78 -8.96 6.84
N SER A 51 4.87 -9.72 6.73
CA SER A 51 5.44 -10.50 7.84
C SER A 51 6.91 -10.13 8.04
N PRO A 52 7.28 -9.34 9.07
CA PRO A 52 6.41 -8.76 10.10
C PRO A 52 5.49 -7.65 9.56
N PRO A 53 4.37 -7.34 10.25
CA PRO A 53 3.48 -6.25 9.83
C PRO A 53 4.21 -4.92 9.86
N GLN A 54 4.14 -4.16 8.77
CA GLN A 54 4.69 -2.82 8.68
C GLN A 54 3.60 -1.79 9.00
N ASN A 55 3.96 -0.81 9.83
CA ASN A 55 3.08 0.26 10.26
C ASN A 55 3.62 1.58 9.71
N GLY A 56 2.94 2.14 8.72
CA GLY A 56 3.33 3.39 8.09
C GLY A 56 2.75 3.54 6.69
N PRO A 57 2.83 4.75 6.11
CA PRO A 57 2.36 5.00 4.76
C PRO A 57 3.22 4.31 3.69
N VAL A 58 4.42 3.83 4.05
CA VAL A 58 5.32 3.13 3.12
C VAL A 58 5.66 1.75 3.68
N ALA A 59 5.46 0.72 2.87
CA ALA A 59 5.99 -0.62 3.11
C ALA A 59 7.14 -0.89 2.13
N THR A 60 8.27 -1.38 2.65
CA THR A 60 9.46 -1.69 1.83
C THR A 60 9.92 -3.12 2.11
N GLY A 61 10.86 -3.62 1.30
CA GLY A 61 11.37 -4.98 1.48
C GLY A 61 10.36 -6.04 1.06
N LEU A 62 9.53 -5.74 0.05
CA LEU A 62 8.44 -6.60 -0.39
C LEU A 62 8.89 -7.48 -1.55
N SER A 63 8.58 -8.77 -1.46
CA SER A 63 8.68 -9.69 -2.58
C SER A 63 7.45 -9.54 -3.48
N ALA A 64 7.53 -10.03 -4.71
CA ALA A 64 6.37 -10.08 -5.60
C ALA A 64 5.18 -10.82 -4.94
N GLY A 65 4.01 -10.20 -4.97
CA GLY A 65 2.84 -10.67 -4.24
C GLY A 65 1.80 -9.57 -4.01
N THR A 66 0.62 -9.96 -3.55
CA THR A 66 -0.46 -9.03 -3.19
C THR A 66 -0.42 -8.74 -1.69
N TYR A 67 -0.50 -7.46 -1.34
CA TYR A 67 -0.52 -6.96 0.02
C TYR A 67 -1.77 -6.11 0.25
N LEU A 68 -2.32 -6.20 1.45
CA LEU A 68 -3.45 -5.41 1.90
C LEU A 68 -2.95 -4.33 2.85
N LEU A 69 -3.39 -3.10 2.64
CA LEU A 69 -3.23 -1.99 3.57
C LEU A 69 -4.57 -1.70 4.23
N THR A 70 -4.62 -1.76 5.55
CA THR A 70 -5.74 -1.24 6.34
C THR A 70 -5.36 0.15 6.85
N VAL A 71 -6.17 1.14 6.53
CA VAL A 71 -6.06 2.52 7.03
C VAL A 71 -7.23 2.79 7.96
N SER A 72 -6.92 3.19 9.19
CA SER A 72 -7.90 3.47 10.25
C SER A 72 -7.84 4.93 10.66
N ASP A 73 -8.97 5.62 10.63
CA ASP A 73 -9.10 6.97 11.19
C ASP A 73 -9.29 6.94 12.71
N SER A 74 -8.86 7.99 13.39
CA SER A 74 -9.16 8.31 14.78
C SER A 74 -10.65 8.23 15.17
N LEU A 75 -11.56 8.39 14.20
CA LEU A 75 -13.01 8.29 14.38
C LEU A 75 -13.54 6.84 14.28
N GLY A 76 -12.68 5.85 14.07
CA GLY A 76 -13.04 4.43 13.97
C GLY A 76 -13.52 3.98 12.58
N CYS A 77 -13.30 4.81 11.55
CA CYS A 77 -13.55 4.43 10.17
C CYS A 77 -12.32 3.72 9.59
N ASP A 78 -12.52 2.53 9.06
CA ASP A 78 -11.46 1.76 8.41
C ASP A 78 -11.66 1.65 6.90
N THR A 79 -10.56 1.54 6.18
CA THR A 79 -10.54 1.35 4.73
C THR A 79 -9.43 0.37 4.38
N THR A 80 -9.75 -0.64 3.56
CA THR A 80 -8.78 -1.62 3.10
C THR A 80 -8.47 -1.43 1.62
N LEU A 81 -7.19 -1.38 1.28
CA LEU A 81 -6.66 -1.26 -0.07
C LEU A 81 -5.86 -2.50 -0.43
N SER A 82 -6.00 -3.01 -1.64
CA SER A 82 -5.22 -4.13 -2.17
C SER A 82 -4.22 -3.66 -3.22
N ALA A 83 -2.93 -3.86 -2.98
CA ALA A 83 -1.88 -3.52 -3.94
C ALA A 83 -0.98 -4.73 -4.20
N ALA A 84 -0.47 -4.85 -5.43
CA ALA A 84 0.42 -5.92 -5.82
C ALA A 84 1.80 -5.37 -6.16
N VAL A 85 2.84 -6.09 -5.72
CA VAL A 85 4.21 -5.92 -6.18
C VAL A 85 4.44 -6.98 -7.25
N ALA A 86 4.92 -6.58 -8.43
CA ALA A 86 5.38 -7.51 -9.48
C ALA A 86 6.89 -7.74 -9.42
#